data_AF-A0A328SFY3-F1
#
_entry.id   AF-A0A328SFY3-F1
#
_cell.length_a   1.000
_cell.length_b   1.000
_cell.length_c   1.000
_cell.angle_alpha   90.00
_cell.angle_beta   90.00
_cell.angle_gamma   90.00
#
_symmetry.space_group_name_H-M   'P 1'
#
loop_
_entity.id
_entity.type
_entity.pdbx_description
1 polymer ?
#
loop_
_entity_poly.entity_id
_entity_poly.type
_entity_poly.pdbx_seq_one_letter_code
_entity_poly.pdbx_strand_id
1 'polypeptide(L)'
;MINNELKVIFEEFNYRANNLINSFTRNNMDEQSLIFLSKRTKHLLSFTHRILLKMLFKSFDGLSFLKDKINEDFIDIDKMVEIIIEQINLNLDDMINQNVDEKRKEDIDVIVDYLTILKNIINKLSSLFISGLKFQADVIDEDTFRKEYRKFKYDIQEDKLDLENKLNITLV
;
A
#
# COMPACT_ATOMS: atom_id res chain seq x y z
N MET A 1 10.62 12.19 19.33
CA MET A 1 11.12 10.79 19.39
C MET A 1 10.27 9.85 18.51
N ILE A 2 8.94 9.86 18.65
CA ILE A 2 7.96 9.10 17.83
C ILE A 2 8.16 9.25 16.30
N ASN A 3 8.54 10.45 15.84
CA ASN A 3 8.72 10.72 14.41
C ASN A 3 9.89 9.96 13.75
N ASN A 4 10.94 9.60 14.51
CA ASN A 4 12.10 8.91 13.95
C ASN A 4 11.87 7.41 13.76
N GLU A 5 11.22 6.74 14.72
CA GLU A 5 10.93 5.30 14.62
C GLU A 5 9.94 5.00 13.48
N LEU A 6 8.95 5.88 13.29
CA LEU A 6 7.95 5.75 12.23
C LEU A 6 8.52 6.03 10.85
N LYS A 7 9.41 7.02 10.75
CA LYS A 7 10.18 7.27 9.53
C LYS A 7 10.98 6.04 9.10
N VAL A 8 11.67 5.39 10.05
CA VAL A 8 12.42 4.15 9.78
C VAL A 8 11.50 3.04 9.26
N ILE A 9 10.30 2.89 9.85
CA ILE A 9 9.31 1.89 9.41
C ILE A 9 8.85 2.15 7.96
N PHE A 10 8.58 3.41 7.59
CA PHE A 10 8.17 3.75 6.21
C PHE A 10 9.32 3.66 5.21
N GLU A 11 10.54 3.99 5.63
CA GLU A 11 11.75 3.80 4.81
C GLU A 11 11.99 2.31 4.54
N GLU A 12 11.83 1.45 5.55
CA GLU A 12 11.96 0.00 5.40
C GLU A 12 10.87 -0.58 4.49
N PHE A 13 9.62 -0.11 4.62
CA PHE A 13 8.55 -0.48 3.69
C PHE A 13 8.92 -0.10 2.24
N ASN A 14 9.31 1.15 2.01
CA ASN A 14 9.66 1.64 0.67
C ASN A 14 10.86 0.88 0.09
N TYR A 15 11.88 0.61 0.91
CA TYR A 15 13.03 -0.19 0.53
C TYR A 15 12.61 -1.60 0.07
N ARG A 16 11.77 -2.29 0.86
CA ARG A 16 11.27 -3.63 0.52
C ARG A 16 10.41 -3.62 -0.75
N ALA A 17 9.49 -2.66 -0.88
CA ALA A 17 8.62 -2.53 -2.04
C ALA A 17 9.43 -2.26 -3.32
N ASN A 18 10.34 -1.29 -3.28
CA ASN A 18 11.21 -0.97 -4.41
C ASN A 18 12.10 -2.16 -4.80
N ASN A 19 12.66 -2.87 -3.82
CA ASN A 19 13.48 -4.03 -4.10
C ASN A 19 12.67 -5.14 -4.77
N LEU A 20 11.42 -5.38 -4.35
CA LEU A 20 10.56 -6.37 -5.00
C LEU A 20 10.22 -5.95 -6.43
N ILE A 21 9.74 -4.72 -6.64
CA ILE A 21 9.44 -4.18 -7.97
C ILE A 21 10.65 -4.30 -8.91
N ASN A 22 11.83 -3.91 -8.44
CA ASN A 22 13.07 -4.04 -9.21
C ASN A 22 13.47 -5.50 -9.47
N SER A 23 13.18 -6.40 -8.54
CA SER A 23 13.52 -7.82 -8.68
C SER A 23 12.58 -8.54 -9.66
N PHE A 24 11.30 -8.20 -9.68
CA PHE A 24 10.34 -8.70 -10.66
C PHE A 24 10.68 -8.23 -12.08
N THR A 25 11.23 -7.01 -12.24
CA THR A 25 11.54 -6.42 -13.55
C THR A 25 12.90 -6.78 -14.12
N ARG A 26 13.86 -7.24 -13.29
CA ARG A 26 15.27 -7.42 -13.70
C ARG A 26 15.81 -8.85 -13.64
N ASN A 27 15.15 -9.77 -12.95
CA ASN A 27 15.65 -11.12 -12.78
C ASN A 27 15.25 -12.04 -13.93
N ASN A 28 16.06 -13.06 -14.18
CA ASN A 28 15.59 -14.22 -14.91
C ASN A 28 14.55 -14.91 -14.03
N MET A 29 13.32 -15.03 -14.52
CA MET A 29 12.17 -15.50 -13.76
C MET A 29 12.11 -17.03 -13.78
N ASP A 30 13.26 -17.64 -13.45
CA ASP A 30 13.34 -19.07 -13.20
C ASP A 30 12.55 -19.45 -11.95
N GLU A 31 12.27 -20.74 -11.81
CA GLU A 31 11.45 -21.28 -10.74
C GLU A 31 11.97 -20.93 -9.34
N GLN A 32 13.30 -20.99 -9.13
CA GLN A 32 13.89 -20.66 -7.83
C GLN A 32 13.73 -19.18 -7.48
N SER A 33 13.94 -18.31 -8.46
CA SER A 33 13.75 -16.87 -8.34
C SER A 33 12.29 -16.54 -8.07
N LEU A 34 11.34 -17.17 -8.76
CA LEU A 34 9.91 -16.99 -8.53
C LEU A 34 9.48 -17.44 -7.12
N ILE A 35 9.93 -18.61 -6.65
CA ILE A 35 9.66 -19.07 -5.29
C ILE A 35 10.22 -18.09 -4.25
N PHE A 36 11.44 -17.59 -4.47
CA PHE A 36 12.07 -16.62 -3.57
C PHE A 36 11.31 -15.28 -3.54
N LEU A 37 10.95 -14.75 -4.71
CA LEU A 37 10.20 -13.50 -4.81
C LEU A 37 8.81 -13.63 -4.23
N SER A 38 8.10 -14.74 -4.49
CA SER A 38 6.79 -15.02 -3.92
C SER A 38 6.82 -14.98 -2.38
N LYS A 39 7.82 -15.64 -1.75
CA LYS A 39 7.99 -15.58 -0.30
C LYS A 39 8.20 -14.15 0.19
N ARG A 40 9.11 -13.39 -0.43
CA ARG A 40 9.39 -11.99 -0.04
C ARG A 40 8.18 -11.08 -0.21
N THR A 41 7.43 -11.26 -1.29
CA THR A 41 6.18 -10.54 -1.53
C THR A 41 5.17 -10.85 -0.43
N LYS A 42 4.88 -12.14 -0.16
CA LYS A 42 3.97 -12.54 0.92
C LYS A 42 4.37 -11.96 2.29
N HIS A 43 5.67 -11.89 2.59
CA HIS A 43 6.18 -11.21 3.79
C HIS A 43 5.91 -9.71 3.79
N LEU A 44 6.14 -9.00 2.67
CA LEU A 44 5.83 -7.57 2.57
C LEU A 44 4.33 -7.31 2.73
N LEU A 45 3.48 -8.09 2.07
CA LEU A 45 2.02 -7.96 2.14
C LEU A 45 1.51 -8.17 3.58
N SER A 46 2.01 -9.22 4.26
CA SER A 46 1.69 -9.50 5.66
C SER A 46 2.15 -8.36 6.59
N PHE A 47 3.37 -7.85 6.41
CA PHE A 47 3.87 -6.70 7.16
C PHE A 47 3.01 -5.45 6.94
N THR A 48 2.63 -5.19 5.69
CA THR A 48 1.83 -4.02 5.32
C THR A 48 0.46 -4.05 5.98
N HIS A 49 -0.29 -5.14 5.77
CA HIS A 49 -1.65 -5.23 6.30
C HIS A 49 -1.68 -5.38 7.82
N ARG A 50 -0.83 -6.25 8.40
CA ARG A 50 -0.94 -6.57 9.83
C ARG A 50 -0.27 -5.57 10.75
N ILE A 51 0.75 -4.86 10.27
CA ILE A 51 1.58 -3.98 11.10
C ILE A 51 1.40 -2.53 10.67
N LEU A 52 1.71 -2.19 9.42
CA LEU A 52 1.70 -0.79 8.97
C LEU A 52 0.31 -0.16 9.04
N LEU A 53 -0.70 -0.78 8.41
CA LEU A 53 -2.04 -0.22 8.38
C LEU A 53 -2.64 -0.09 9.79
N LYS A 54 -2.50 -1.12 10.63
CA LYS A 54 -2.99 -1.07 12.01
C LYS A 54 -2.34 0.04 12.83
N MET A 55 -1.02 0.22 12.67
CA MET A 55 -0.29 1.29 13.34
C MET A 55 -0.75 2.66 12.85
N LEU A 56 -0.88 2.83 11.54
CA LEU A 56 -1.39 4.05 10.92
C LEU A 56 -2.79 4.36 11.43
N PHE A 57 -3.76 3.47 11.27
CA PHE A 57 -5.15 3.72 11.68
C PHE A 57 -5.29 4.04 13.16
N LYS A 58 -4.63 3.27 14.04
CA LYS A 58 -4.67 3.50 15.49
C LYS A 58 -4.14 4.87 15.89
N SER A 59 -3.18 5.40 15.14
CA SER A 59 -2.60 6.72 15.46
C SER A 59 -3.56 7.89 15.19
N PHE A 60 -4.53 7.70 14.29
CA PHE A 60 -5.56 8.68 14.00
C PHE A 60 -6.75 8.63 14.97
N ASP A 61 -6.90 7.56 15.76
CA ASP A 61 -7.93 7.47 16.81
C ASP A 61 -7.83 8.64 17.82
N GLY A 62 -6.64 9.22 17.96
CA GLY A 62 -6.38 10.39 18.79
C GLY A 62 -6.88 11.73 18.21
N LEU A 63 -7.35 11.79 16.96
CA LEU A 63 -7.85 13.00 16.30
C LEU A 63 -9.39 13.09 16.38
N SER A 64 -9.91 13.55 17.52
CA SER A 64 -11.34 13.55 17.83
C SER A 64 -12.24 14.28 16.82
N PHE A 65 -11.76 15.35 16.18
CA PHE A 65 -12.54 16.18 15.26
C PHE A 65 -12.72 15.59 13.85
N LEU A 66 -11.97 14.54 13.50
CA LEU A 66 -12.08 13.85 12.20
C LEU A 66 -12.48 12.38 12.29
N LYS A 67 -12.65 11.86 13.51
CA LYS A 67 -12.80 10.43 13.80
C LYS A 67 -13.79 9.73 12.87
N ASP A 68 -15.01 10.25 12.74
CA ASP A 68 -16.05 9.59 11.94
C ASP A 68 -15.75 9.61 10.43
N LYS A 69 -15.19 10.70 9.90
CA LYS A 69 -14.88 10.84 8.46
C LYS A 69 -13.62 10.11 8.03
N ILE A 70 -12.62 10.06 8.89
CA ILE A 70 -11.38 9.33 8.64
C ILE A 70 -11.64 7.81 8.66
N ASN A 71 -12.54 7.35 9.54
CA ASN A 71 -12.87 5.93 9.64
C ASN A 71 -13.44 5.36 8.33
N GLU A 72 -14.34 6.07 7.64
CA GLU A 72 -14.87 5.63 6.35
C GLU A 72 -13.76 5.51 5.30
N ASP A 73 -12.89 6.52 5.17
CA ASP A 73 -11.78 6.49 4.22
C ASP A 73 -10.78 5.34 4.55
N PHE A 74 -10.59 5.03 5.83
CA PHE A 74 -9.69 3.96 6.25
C PHE A 74 -10.26 2.58 5.99
N ILE A 75 -11.58 2.40 6.12
CA ILE A 75 -12.26 1.17 5.71
C ILE A 75 -12.08 0.95 4.20
N ASP A 76 -12.25 2.00 3.39
CA ASP A 76 -12.03 1.92 1.95
C ASP A 76 -10.59 1.55 1.61
N ILE A 77 -9.61 2.14 2.29
CA ILE A 77 -8.20 1.82 2.07
C ILE A 77 -7.87 0.38 2.50
N ASP A 78 -8.42 -0.08 3.61
CA ASP A 78 -8.23 -1.47 4.07
C ASP A 78 -8.73 -2.45 3.02
N LYS A 79 -9.96 -2.25 2.51
CA LYS A 79 -10.53 -3.04 1.40
C LYS A 79 -9.65 -3.01 0.15
N MET A 80 -9.18 -1.83 -0.26
CA MET A 80 -8.29 -1.69 -1.42
C MET A 80 -7.00 -2.50 -1.24
N VAL A 81 -6.39 -2.43 -0.05
CA VAL A 81 -5.18 -3.18 0.27
C VAL A 81 -5.44 -4.68 0.32
N GLU A 82 -6.55 -5.13 0.88
CA GLU A 82 -6.94 -6.54 0.88
C GLU A 82 -7.07 -7.09 -0.54
N ILE A 83 -7.75 -6.35 -1.42
CA ILE A 83 -7.92 -6.72 -2.82
C ILE A 83 -6.56 -6.78 -3.54
N ILE A 84 -5.71 -5.77 -3.36
CA ILE A 84 -4.36 -5.79 -3.93
C ILE A 84 -3.57 -7.02 -3.45
N ILE A 85 -3.66 -7.36 -2.16
CA ILE A 85 -3.00 -8.54 -1.60
C ILE A 85 -3.54 -9.82 -2.23
N GLU A 86 -4.86 -9.95 -2.36
CA GLU A 86 -5.50 -11.10 -2.99
C GLU A 86 -5.03 -11.27 -4.44
N GLN A 87 -5.08 -10.19 -5.23
CA GLN A 87 -4.67 -10.22 -6.62
C GLN A 87 -3.19 -10.58 -6.80
N ILE A 88 -2.30 -10.02 -5.98
CA ILE A 88 -0.88 -10.39 -6.02
C ILE A 88 -0.69 -11.89 -5.68
N ASN A 89 -1.40 -12.40 -4.68
CA ASN A 89 -1.29 -13.81 -4.30
C ASN A 89 -1.81 -14.75 -5.40
N LEU A 90 -2.95 -14.42 -6.02
CA LEU A 90 -3.49 -15.19 -7.14
C LEU A 90 -2.49 -15.27 -8.30
N ASN A 91 -1.92 -14.12 -8.71
CA ASN A 91 -0.94 -14.10 -9.79
C ASN A 91 0.35 -14.87 -9.43
N LEU A 92 0.83 -14.73 -8.19
CA LEU A 92 2.00 -15.49 -7.74
C LEU A 92 1.76 -17.00 -7.74
N ASP A 93 0.60 -17.44 -7.27
CA ASP A 93 0.28 -18.87 -7.21
C ASP A 93 0.08 -19.42 -8.64
N ASP A 94 -0.52 -18.67 -9.56
CA ASP A 94 -0.63 -19.03 -10.98
C ASP A 94 0.76 -19.17 -11.65
N MET A 95 1.65 -18.20 -11.42
CA MET A 95 3.01 -18.22 -11.96
C MET A 95 3.84 -19.41 -11.47
N ILE A 96 3.69 -19.79 -10.20
CA ILE A 96 4.40 -20.93 -9.61
C ILE A 96 3.88 -22.26 -10.20
N ASN A 97 2.59 -22.34 -10.51
CA ASN A 97 1.94 -23.57 -10.95
C ASN A 97 1.96 -23.78 -12.47
N GLN A 98 2.36 -22.79 -13.28
CA GLN A 98 2.30 -22.83 -14.74
C GLN A 98 3.69 -22.82 -15.43
N ASN A 99 3.86 -23.72 -16.40
CA ASN A 99 5.11 -23.97 -17.15
C ASN A 99 5.19 -23.20 -18.50
N VAL A 100 4.60 -22.00 -18.62
CA VAL A 100 4.52 -21.27 -19.90
C VAL A 100 5.13 -19.86 -19.78
N ASP A 101 6.21 -19.62 -20.53
CA ASP A 101 7.04 -18.41 -20.38
C ASP A 101 6.40 -17.09 -20.83
N GLU A 102 5.49 -17.09 -21.80
CA GLU A 102 4.84 -15.84 -22.27
C GLU A 102 3.83 -15.29 -21.26
N LYS A 103 3.01 -16.17 -20.66
CA LYS A 103 2.04 -15.78 -19.63
C LYS A 103 2.71 -15.22 -18.37
N ARG A 104 3.91 -15.74 -18.04
CA ARG A 104 4.69 -15.26 -16.89
C ARG A 104 5.01 -13.77 -16.98
N LYS A 105 5.26 -13.22 -18.17
CA LYS A 105 5.58 -11.79 -18.30
C LYS A 105 4.37 -10.91 -18.01
N GLU A 106 3.20 -11.27 -18.52
CA GLU A 106 1.95 -10.55 -18.23
C GLU A 106 1.63 -10.61 -16.73
N ASP A 107 1.78 -11.78 -16.10
CA ASP A 107 1.57 -11.94 -14.65
C ASP A 107 2.56 -11.08 -13.83
N ILE A 108 3.80 -10.93 -14.29
CA ILE A 108 4.82 -10.07 -13.65
C ILE A 108 4.42 -8.61 -13.71
N ASP A 109 4.04 -8.13 -14.90
CA ASP A 109 3.64 -6.74 -15.09
C ASP A 109 2.44 -6.41 -14.19
N VAL A 110 1.49 -7.34 -14.07
CA VAL A 110 0.33 -7.24 -13.15
C VAL A 110 0.78 -7.17 -11.68
N ILE A 111 1.69 -8.04 -11.23
CA ILE A 111 2.21 -7.99 -9.86
C ILE A 111 2.94 -6.67 -9.58
N VAL A 112 3.75 -6.20 -10.52
CA VAL A 112 4.51 -4.94 -10.40
C VAL A 112 3.56 -3.75 -10.30
N ASP A 113 2.51 -3.72 -11.12
CA ASP A 113 1.47 -2.71 -11.06
C ASP A 113 0.79 -2.69 -9.69
N TYR A 114 0.33 -3.84 -9.20
CA TYR A 114 -0.32 -3.92 -7.90
C TYR A 114 0.61 -3.55 -6.73
N LEU A 115 1.88 -3.95 -6.77
CA LEU A 115 2.88 -3.52 -5.79
C LEU A 115 3.10 -2.00 -5.84
N THR A 116 3.02 -1.40 -7.02
CA THR A 116 3.16 0.05 -7.21
C THR A 116 1.96 0.80 -6.62
N ILE A 117 0.74 0.34 -6.88
CA ILE A 117 -0.48 0.90 -6.28
C ILE A 117 -0.41 0.79 -4.75
N LEU A 118 -0.08 -0.40 -4.22
CA LEU A 118 0.08 -0.61 -2.77
C LEU A 118 1.07 0.39 -2.17
N LYS A 119 2.24 0.54 -2.81
CA LYS A 119 3.26 1.48 -2.36
C LYS A 119 2.75 2.93 -2.36
N ASN A 120 1.99 3.33 -3.37
CA ASN A 120 1.42 4.68 -3.45
C ASN A 120 0.42 4.95 -2.33
N ILE A 121 -0.50 4.02 -2.07
CA ILE A 121 -1.48 4.10 -0.98
C ILE A 121 -0.76 4.27 0.36
N ILE A 122 0.23 3.42 0.66
CA ILE A 122 0.97 3.48 1.92
C ILE A 122 1.75 4.79 2.06
N ASN A 123 2.34 5.31 0.98
CA ASN A 123 3.04 6.60 1.02
C ASN A 123 2.09 7.79 1.25
N LYS A 124 0.89 7.77 0.66
CA LYS A 124 -0.15 8.78 0.89
C LYS A 124 -0.63 8.74 2.34
N LEU A 125 -0.90 7.54 2.87
CA LEU A 125 -1.25 7.34 4.29
C LEU A 125 -0.14 7.83 5.22
N SER A 126 1.11 7.49 4.93
CA SER A 126 2.27 7.91 5.73
C SER A 126 2.41 9.43 5.76
N SER A 127 2.13 10.09 4.64
CA SER A 127 2.16 11.55 4.53
C SER A 127 1.06 12.20 5.36
N LEU A 128 -0.18 11.70 5.26
CA LEU A 128 -1.29 12.16 6.09
C LEU A 128 -0.99 11.93 7.57
N PHE A 129 -0.39 10.79 7.90
CA PHE A 129 -0.04 10.45 9.27
C PHE A 129 0.98 11.42 9.87
N ILE A 130 2.04 11.72 9.13
CA ILE A 130 3.02 12.74 9.52
C ILE A 130 2.35 14.10 9.70
N SER A 131 1.37 14.44 8.85
CA SER A 131 0.58 15.66 8.98
C SER A 131 -0.24 15.67 10.28
N GLY A 132 -0.91 14.56 10.60
CA GLY A 132 -1.66 14.39 11.84
C GLY A 132 -0.77 14.55 13.08
N LEU A 133 0.44 13.99 13.07
CA LEU A 133 1.42 14.20 14.15
C LEU A 133 1.85 15.66 14.28
N LYS A 134 2.09 16.35 13.16
CA LYS A 134 2.44 17.77 13.16
C LYS A 134 1.31 18.62 13.74
N PHE A 135 0.07 18.30 13.40
CA PHE A 135 -1.11 18.96 13.93
C PHE A 135 -1.23 18.75 15.44
N GLN A 136 -1.11 17.50 15.92
CA GLN A 136 -1.13 17.18 17.36
C GLN A 136 0.00 17.86 18.16
N ALA A 137 1.11 18.17 17.51
CA ALA A 137 2.26 18.85 18.11
C ALA A 137 2.21 20.38 17.94
N ASP A 138 1.08 20.95 17.51
CA ASP A 138 0.88 22.38 17.24
C ASP A 138 1.90 22.98 16.23
N VAL A 139 2.46 22.14 15.34
CA VAL A 139 3.42 22.55 14.30
C VAL A 139 2.71 23.11 13.08
N ILE A 140 1.50 22.61 12.78
CA ILE A 140 0.62 23.11 11.72
C ILE A 140 -0.76 23.40 12.31
N ASP A 141 -1.45 24.39 11.74
CA ASP A 141 -2.81 24.72 12.15
C ASP A 141 -3.86 23.78 11.53
N GLU A 142 -5.10 23.92 12.00
CA GLU A 142 -6.22 23.08 11.56
C GLU A 142 -6.54 23.26 10.08
N ASP A 143 -6.44 24.49 9.55
CA ASP A 143 -6.72 24.78 8.14
C ASP A 143 -5.71 24.11 7.21
N THR A 144 -4.43 24.13 7.59
CA THR A 144 -3.35 23.43 6.89
C THR A 144 -3.61 21.93 6.89
N PHE A 145 -3.91 21.35 8.04
CA PHE A 145 -4.21 19.92 8.15
C PHE A 145 -5.45 19.53 7.33
N ARG A 146 -6.54 20.31 7.41
CA ARG A 146 -7.76 20.08 6.61
C ARG A 146 -7.48 20.12 5.11
N LYS A 147 -6.60 21.02 4.65
CA LYS A 147 -6.19 21.10 3.24
C LYS A 147 -5.42 19.84 2.81
N GLU A 148 -4.47 19.40 3.63
CA GLU A 148 -3.70 18.19 3.37
C GLU A 148 -4.58 16.93 3.39
N TYR A 149 -5.53 16.84 4.32
CA TYR A 149 -6.50 15.75 4.37
C TYR A 149 -7.44 15.72 3.14
N ARG A 150 -7.93 16.88 2.68
CA ARG A 150 -8.73 16.94 1.44
C ARG A 150 -7.95 16.47 0.22
N LYS A 151 -6.67 16.86 0.13
CA LYS A 151 -5.77 16.38 -0.92
C LYS A 151 -5.60 14.86 -0.83
N PHE A 152 -5.32 14.34 0.36
CA PHE A 152 -5.24 12.90 0.58
C PHE A 152 -6.49 12.16 0.11
N LYS A 153 -7.69 12.65 0.46
CA LYS A 153 -8.95 12.04 0.01
C LYS A 153 -9.04 11.98 -1.52
N TYR A 154 -8.71 13.08 -2.18
CA TYR A 154 -8.71 13.14 -3.64
C TYR A 154 -7.70 12.13 -4.23
N ASP A 155 -6.47 12.12 -3.72
CA ASP A 155 -5.41 11.23 -4.20
C ASP A 155 -5.73 9.74 -3.98
N ILE A 156 -6.46 9.38 -2.91
CA ILE A 156 -6.90 8.01 -2.64
C ILE A 156 -8.08 7.61 -3.54
N GLN A 157 -9.00 8.53 -3.83
CA GLN A 157 -10.08 8.26 -4.78
C GLN A 157 -9.55 8.00 -6.19
N GLU A 158 -8.48 8.69 -6.60
CA GLU A 158 -7.80 8.37 -7.86
C GLU A 158 -7.21 6.94 -7.87
N ASP A 159 -6.55 6.51 -6.78
CA ASP A 159 -6.05 5.13 -6.67
C ASP A 159 -7.19 4.10 -6.64
N LYS A 160 -8.32 4.44 -6.01
CA LYS A 160 -9.53 3.60 -5.98
C LYS A 160 -10.07 3.38 -7.38
N LEU A 161 -10.23 4.46 -8.14
CA LEU A 161 -10.70 4.40 -9.52
C LEU A 161 -9.73 3.63 -10.43
N ASP A 162 -8.42 3.82 -10.29
CA ASP A 162 -7.43 3.05 -11.06
C ASP A 162 -7.55 1.55 -10.76
N LEU A 163 -7.69 1.18 -9.48
CA LEU A 163 -7.88 -0.21 -9.07
C LEU A 163 -9.19 -0.81 -9.60
N GLU A 164 -10.30 -0.07 -9.48
CA GLU A 164 -11.61 -0.47 -10.01
C GLU A 164 -11.58 -0.70 -11.51
N ASN A 165 -10.93 0.19 -12.27
CA ASN A 165 -10.78 0.07 -13.71
C ASN A 165 -9.93 -1.14 -14.10
N LYS A 166 -8.83 -1.41 -13.38
CA LYS A 166 -7.97 -2.57 -13.60
C LYS A 166 -8.70 -3.89 -13.34
N LEU A 167 -9.59 -3.91 -12.35
CA LEU A 167 -10.34 -5.09 -11.95
C LEU A 167 -11.69 -5.25 -12.67
N ASN A 168 -12.16 -4.20 -13.34
CA ASN A 168 -13.50 -4.10 -13.90
C ASN A 168 -14.60 -4.39 -12.86
N ILE A 169 -14.48 -3.75 -11.68
CA ILE A 169 -15.41 -3.85 -10.55
C ILE A 169 -15.80 -2.46 -10.02
N THR A 170 -16.72 -2.41 -9.05
CA THR A 170 -17.00 -1.22 -8.24
C THR A 170 -16.87 -1.57 -6.77
N LEU A 171 -16.05 -0.82 -6.04
CA LEU A 171 -15.82 -1.01 -4.61
C LEU A 171 -16.86 -0.21 -3.80
N VAL A 172 -17.84 -0.94 -3.27
CA VAL A 172 -18.92 -0.43 -2.40
C VAL A 172 -18.50 -0.48 -0.93
#